data_AF-A0A920AQ63-F1
#
_entry.id   AF-A0A920AQ63-F1
#
_cell.length_a   1.000
_cell.length_b   1.000
_cell.length_c   1.000
_cell.angle_alpha   90.00
_cell.angle_beta   90.00
_cell.angle_gamma   90.00
#
_symmetry.space_group_name_H-M   'P 1'
#
loop_
_entity.id
_entity.type
_entity.pdbx_description
1 polymer ?
#
loop_
_entity_poly.entity_id
_entity_poly.type
_entity_poly.pdbx_seq_one_letter_code
_entity_poly.pdbx_strand_id
1 'polypeptide(L)'
;MNNRLEKLLWNVRYVTLLAVILSIISSIFLMVLGSWEIIEAIIFYNPLIDSSISGNNELLYKIISSVDLFLIAIVLLIFGFGIYELFVSEIDFTHSKFKESTLIIRDLDQLKNKIIKVIIIVLIVKFF
;
A
#
# COMPACT_ATOMS: atom_id res chain seq x y z
N MET A 1 -12.13 30.22 24.47
CA MET A 1 -11.32 30.00 23.25
C MET A 1 -11.14 28.52 22.90
N ASN A 2 -11.80 27.58 23.60
CA ASN A 2 -11.55 26.13 23.43
C ASN A 2 -12.45 25.48 22.36
N ASN A 3 -13.70 25.94 22.21
CA ASN A 3 -14.64 25.36 21.22
C ASN A 3 -14.21 25.54 19.76
N ARG A 4 -13.34 26.53 19.45
CA ARG A 4 -12.83 26.71 18.07
C ARG A 4 -11.74 25.69 17.74
N LEU A 5 -10.86 25.37 18.69
CA LEU A 5 -9.81 24.37 18.51
C LEU A 5 -10.41 22.96 18.45
N GLU A 6 -11.39 22.66 19.29
CA GLU A 6 -12.08 21.37 19.30
C GLU A 6 -12.85 21.14 17.99
N LYS A 7 -13.51 22.18 17.45
CA LYS A 7 -14.19 22.14 16.15
C LYS A 7 -13.20 22.04 14.98
N LEU A 8 -12.00 22.63 15.11
CA LEU A 8 -10.92 22.51 14.11
C LEU A 8 -10.30 21.11 14.12
N LEU A 9 -10.07 20.52 15.30
CA LEU A 9 -9.61 19.14 15.48
C LEU A 9 -10.61 18.13 14.92
N TRP A 10 -11.91 18.36 15.12
CA TRP A 10 -12.96 17.54 14.49
C TRP A 10 -12.95 17.62 12.96
N ASN A 11 -12.56 18.76 12.40
CA ASN A 11 -12.50 18.96 10.95
C ASN A 11 -11.32 18.24 10.30
N VAL A 12 -10.25 17.95 11.06
CA VAL A 12 -9.08 17.17 10.58
C VAL A 12 -9.50 15.77 10.11
N ARG A 13 -10.55 15.19 10.70
CA ARG A 13 -11.08 13.88 10.28
C ARG A 13 -11.56 13.87 8.82
N TYR A 14 -12.09 14.97 8.30
CA TYR A 14 -12.50 15.05 6.89
C TYR A 14 -11.29 15.19 5.96
N VAL A 15 -10.24 15.89 6.40
CA VAL A 15 -8.99 16.05 5.64
C VAL A 15 -8.26 14.71 5.52
N THR A 16 -8.21 13.91 6.59
CA THR A 16 -7.59 12.58 6.56
C THR A 16 -8.36 11.63 5.65
N LEU A 17 -9.69 11.66 5.67
CA LEU A 17 -10.54 10.84 4.80
C LEU A 17 -10.33 11.19 3.31
N LEU A 18 -10.18 12.47 2.99
CA LEU A 18 -9.79 12.92 1.64
C LEU A 18 -8.43 12.33 1.22
N ALA A 19 -7.43 12.38 2.10
CA ALA A 19 -6.10 11.84 1.83
C ALA A 19 -6.12 10.33 1.55
N VAL A 20 -6.91 9.57 2.32
CA VAL A 20 -7.12 8.12 2.10
C VAL A 20 -7.70 7.87 0.70
N ILE A 21 -8.77 8.57 0.33
CA ILE A 21 -9.45 8.39 -0.96
C ILE A 21 -8.48 8.68 -2.11
N LEU A 22 -7.77 9.81 -2.04
CA LEU A 22 -6.80 10.18 -3.08
C LEU A 22 -5.64 9.19 -3.19
N SER A 23 -5.16 8.65 -2.07
CA SER A 23 -4.09 7.63 -2.06
C SER A 23 -4.54 6.33 -2.71
N ILE A 24 -5.78 5.87 -2.44
CA ILE A 24 -6.35 4.68 -3.05
C ILE A 24 -6.55 4.88 -4.56
N ILE A 25 -7.10 6.01 -4.98
CA ILE A 25 -7.29 6.33 -6.40
C ILE A 25 -5.95 6.37 -7.14
N SER A 26 -4.95 7.03 -6.57
CA SER A 26 -3.61 7.12 -7.15
C SER A 26 -2.96 5.74 -7.28
N SER A 27 -3.07 4.90 -6.25
CA SER A 27 -2.59 3.52 -6.29
C SER A 27 -3.22 2.72 -7.44
N ILE A 28 -4.55 2.76 -7.57
CA ILE A 28 -5.27 2.06 -8.65
C ILE A 28 -4.81 2.56 -10.01
N PHE A 29 -4.68 3.89 -10.17
CA PHE A 29 -4.24 4.48 -11.43
C PHE A 29 -2.82 4.03 -11.82
N LEU A 30 -1.87 4.03 -10.87
CA LEU A 30 -0.51 3.57 -11.11
C LEU A 30 -0.45 2.07 -11.40
N MET A 31 -1.29 1.26 -10.75
CA MET A 31 -1.43 -0.17 -11.09
C MET A 31 -1.89 -0.37 -12.53
N VAL A 32 -2.85 0.42 -13.01
CA VAL A 32 -3.31 0.35 -14.40
C VAL A 32 -2.21 0.80 -15.36
N LEU A 33 -1.50 1.88 -15.06
CA LEU A 33 -0.38 2.36 -15.88
C LEU A 33 0.76 1.33 -15.97
N GLY A 34 1.20 0.77 -14.85
CA GLY A 34 2.23 -0.27 -14.84
C GLY A 34 1.80 -1.53 -15.59
N SER A 35 0.52 -1.91 -15.50
CA SER A 35 -0.03 -3.02 -16.28
C SER A 35 0.00 -2.74 -17.78
N TRP A 36 -0.35 -1.51 -18.18
CA TRP A 36 -0.32 -1.09 -19.58
C TRP A 36 1.09 -1.13 -20.16
N GLU A 37 2.08 -0.60 -19.44
CA GLU A 37 3.48 -0.62 -19.86
C GLU A 37 4.02 -2.05 -20.06
N ILE A 38 3.66 -3.00 -19.19
CA ILE A 38 4.07 -4.40 -19.34
C ILE A 38 3.44 -5.04 -20.58
N ILE A 39 2.15 -4.79 -20.81
CA ILE A 39 1.46 -5.32 -22.00
C ILE A 39 2.12 -4.77 -23.26
N GLU A 40 2.40 -3.48 -23.30
CA GLU A 40 3.09 -2.83 -24.40
C GLU A 40 4.52 -3.42 -24.60
N ALA A 41 5.27 -3.62 -23.51
CA ALA A 41 6.60 -4.22 -23.55
C ALA A 41 6.59 -5.64 -24.15
N ILE A 42 5.61 -6.46 -23.76
CA ILE A 42 5.49 -7.84 -24.24
C ILE A 42 5.09 -7.89 -25.72
N ILE A 43 4.25 -6.96 -26.18
CA ILE A 43 3.76 -6.96 -27.57
C ILE A 43 4.82 -6.42 -28.53
N PHE A 44 5.44 -5.28 -28.20
CA PHE A 44 6.27 -4.53 -29.15
C PHE A 44 7.77 -4.80 -29.01
N TYR A 45 8.24 -5.23 -27.84
CA TYR A 45 9.68 -5.34 -27.55
C TYR A 45 10.15 -6.76 -27.28
N ASN A 46 9.29 -7.76 -27.56
CA ASN A 46 9.60 -9.16 -27.29
C ASN A 46 10.32 -9.82 -28.48
N PRO A 47 11.61 -10.19 -28.32
CA PRO A 47 12.38 -10.84 -29.38
C PRO A 47 11.87 -12.25 -29.74
N LEU A 48 10.99 -12.84 -28.91
CA LEU A 48 10.32 -14.10 -29.22
C LEU A 48 9.17 -13.92 -30.23
N ILE A 49 8.61 -12.72 -30.34
CA ILE A 49 7.50 -12.39 -31.24
C ILE A 49 8.01 -11.75 -32.52
N ASP A 50 9.04 -10.90 -32.43
CA ASP A 50 9.66 -10.26 -33.59
C ASP A 50 11.17 -10.52 -33.63
N SER A 51 11.61 -11.34 -34.60
CA SER A 51 13.00 -11.72 -34.80
C SER A 51 13.91 -10.57 -35.27
N SER A 52 13.36 -9.39 -35.59
CA SER A 52 14.14 -8.20 -35.94
C SER A 52 14.72 -7.48 -34.71
N ILE A 53 14.23 -7.81 -33.51
CA ILE A 53 14.65 -7.21 -32.25
C ILE A 53 15.86 -7.98 -31.72
N SER A 54 17.06 -7.41 -31.87
CA SER A 54 18.32 -8.06 -31.50
C SER A 54 18.77 -7.80 -30.05
N GLY A 55 18.01 -7.00 -29.28
CA GLY A 55 18.39 -6.56 -27.95
C GLY A 55 17.28 -6.67 -26.91
N ASN A 56 17.54 -7.41 -25.83
CA ASN A 56 16.61 -7.63 -24.72
C ASN A 56 16.53 -6.43 -23.76
N ASN A 57 17.44 -5.47 -23.89
CA ASN A 57 17.63 -4.39 -22.93
C ASN A 57 16.41 -3.48 -22.80
N GLU A 58 15.69 -3.22 -23.90
CA GLU A 58 14.54 -2.31 -23.89
C GLU A 58 13.32 -2.96 -23.22
N LEU A 59 13.09 -4.25 -23.47
CA LEU A 59 12.08 -5.04 -22.76
C LEU A 59 12.39 -5.11 -21.26
N LEU A 60 13.64 -5.40 -20.89
CA LEU A 60 14.04 -5.44 -19.48
C LEU A 60 13.86 -4.08 -18.81
N TYR A 61 14.24 -3.00 -19.49
CA TYR A 61 14.06 -1.64 -18.99
C TYR A 61 12.58 -1.31 -18.73
N LYS A 62 11.69 -1.57 -19.70
CA LYS A 62 10.24 -1.34 -19.53
C LYS A 62 9.68 -2.17 -18.38
N ILE A 63 10.03 -3.45 -18.26
CA ILE A 63 9.55 -4.29 -17.16
C ILE A 63 10.02 -3.75 -15.80
N ILE A 64 11.29 -3.36 -15.67
CA ILE A 64 11.82 -2.80 -14.40
C ILE A 64 11.11 -1.48 -14.06
N SER A 65 10.87 -0.61 -15.05
CA SER A 65 10.10 0.63 -14.88
C SER A 65 8.68 0.36 -14.37
N SER A 66 7.97 -0.60 -14.97
CA SER A 66 6.62 -0.94 -14.56
C SER A 66 6.56 -1.60 -13.17
N VAL A 67 7.59 -2.36 -12.79
CA VAL A 67 7.72 -2.89 -11.42
C VAL A 67 7.85 -1.77 -10.41
N ASP A 68 8.60 -0.70 -10.70
CA ASP A 68 8.70 0.47 -9.83
C ASP A 68 7.33 1.14 -9.64
N LEU A 69 6.56 1.31 -10.71
CA LEU A 69 5.18 1.84 -10.63
C LEU A 69 4.29 1.00 -9.71
N PHE A 70 4.40 -0.33 -9.77
CA PHE A 70 3.66 -1.21 -8.85
C PHE A 70 4.12 -1.09 -7.40
N LEU A 71 5.42 -0.95 -7.15
CA LEU A 71 5.93 -0.74 -5.80
C LEU A 71 5.37 0.55 -5.21
N ILE A 72 5.39 1.64 -5.97
CA ILE A 72 4.81 2.93 -5.55
C ILE A 72 3.29 2.78 -5.33
N ALA A 73 2.58 2.10 -6.23
CA ALA A 73 1.15 1.85 -6.07
C ALA A 73 0.83 1.10 -4.77
N ILE A 74 1.57 0.03 -4.45
CA ILE A 74 1.38 -0.75 -3.23
C ILE A 74 1.69 0.10 -1.99
N VAL A 75 2.77 0.89 -2.03
CA VAL A 75 3.14 1.79 -0.93
C VAL A 75 2.03 2.82 -0.67
N LEU A 76 1.44 3.41 -1.72
CA LEU A 76 0.29 4.32 -1.59
C LEU A 76 -0.95 3.63 -1.04
N LEU A 77 -1.17 2.36 -1.38
CA LEU A 77 -2.30 1.57 -0.90
C LEU A 77 -2.16 1.29 0.60
N ILE A 78 -0.98 0.81 1.03
CA ILE A 78 -0.66 0.59 2.44
C ILE A 78 -0.72 1.91 3.21
N PHE A 79 -0.20 3.01 2.65
CA PHE A 79 -0.25 4.33 3.26
C PHE A 79 -1.70 4.82 3.45
N GLY A 80 -2.55 4.68 2.43
CA GLY A 80 -3.97 5.02 2.51
C GLY A 80 -4.69 4.23 3.59
N PHE A 81 -4.46 2.91 3.66
CA PHE A 81 -5.04 2.08 4.72
C PHE A 81 -4.48 2.39 6.10
N GLY A 82 -3.18 2.68 6.22
CA GLY A 82 -2.57 3.08 7.50
C GLY A 82 -3.15 4.38 8.04
N ILE A 83 -3.42 5.37 7.18
CA ILE A 83 -4.13 6.60 7.58
C ILE A 83 -5.57 6.30 7.98
N TYR A 84 -6.28 5.46 7.22
CA TYR A 84 -7.65 5.07 7.54
C TYR A 84 -7.75 4.41 8.92
N GLU A 85 -6.86 3.45 9.20
CA GLU A 85 -6.81 2.74 10.48
C GLU A 85 -6.47 3.68 11.64
N LEU A 86 -5.51 4.59 11.45
CA LEU A 86 -5.08 5.52 12.50
C LEU A 86 -6.13 6.59 12.85
N PHE A 87 -6.94 7.04 11.89
CA PHE A 87 -7.81 8.21 12.07
C PHE A 87 -9.32 7.94 11.96
N VAL A 88 -9.75 6.83 11.35
CA VAL A 88 -11.18 6.56 11.11
C VAL A 88 -11.70 5.47 12.02
N SER A 89 -11.14 4.27 11.90
CA SER A 89 -11.52 3.09 12.67
C SER A 89 -10.60 1.93 12.29
N GLU A 90 -10.39 1.00 13.22
CA GLU A 90 -9.84 -0.33 12.88
C GLU A 90 -10.73 -0.99 11.83
N ILE A 91 -10.11 -1.60 10.82
CA ILE A 91 -10.82 -2.30 9.74
C ILE A 91 -11.42 -3.58 10.32
N ASP A 92 -12.67 -3.49 10.78
CA ASP A 92 -13.36 -4.59 11.43
C ASP A 92 -14.05 -5.52 10.43
N PHE A 93 -13.26 -6.21 9.60
CA PHE A 93 -13.78 -7.16 8.61
C PHE A 93 -14.13 -8.53 9.22
N THR A 94 -13.86 -8.76 10.51
CA THR A 94 -13.92 -10.09 11.13
C THR A 94 -14.56 -10.17 12.53
N HIS A 95 -14.83 -9.09 13.28
CA HIS A 95 -15.43 -9.26 14.62
C HIS A 95 -16.91 -9.68 14.61
N SER A 96 -17.63 -9.59 13.49
CA SER A 96 -19.04 -9.99 13.45
C SER A 96 -19.27 -11.47 13.17
N LYS A 97 -18.28 -12.23 12.67
CA LYS A 97 -18.41 -13.68 12.38
C LYS A 97 -17.69 -14.61 13.35
N PHE A 98 -16.79 -14.10 14.18
CA PHE A 98 -16.02 -14.91 15.15
C PHE A 98 -16.35 -14.58 16.61
N LYS A 99 -17.50 -13.97 16.89
CA LYS A 99 -17.93 -13.58 18.25
C LYS A 99 -18.62 -14.70 19.04
N GLU A 100 -18.44 -15.97 18.66
CA GLU A 100 -18.96 -17.13 19.41
C GLU A 100 -17.90 -18.17 19.80
N SER A 101 -16.60 -17.88 19.66
CA SER A 101 -15.57 -18.72 20.27
C SER A 101 -14.64 -17.90 21.16
N THR A 102 -15.10 -17.68 22.39
CA THR A 102 -14.32 -17.79 23.64
C THR A 102 -12.80 -17.75 23.49
N LEU A 103 -12.20 -16.62 23.17
CA LEU A 103 -10.80 -16.33 23.46
C LEU A 103 -10.64 -14.83 23.71
N ILE A 104 -11.01 -14.45 24.92
CA ILE A 104 -10.55 -13.23 25.57
C ILE A 104 -9.02 -13.36 25.71
N ILE A 105 -8.25 -12.78 24.78
CA ILE A 105 -6.81 -12.61 24.91
C ILE A 105 -6.60 -11.33 25.73
N ARG A 106 -6.22 -11.50 27.00
CA ARG A 106 -6.03 -10.44 27.99
C ARG A 106 -4.65 -9.77 27.90
N ASP A 107 -4.03 -9.67 26.73
CA ASP A 107 -2.70 -9.06 26.69
C ASP A 107 -2.29 -8.39 25.38
N LEU A 108 -2.15 -7.07 25.45
CA LEU A 108 -1.60 -6.20 24.40
C LEU A 108 -0.06 -6.31 24.32
N ASP A 109 0.61 -6.83 25.35
CA ASP A 109 2.07 -6.91 25.39
C ASP A 109 2.64 -7.97 24.44
N GLN A 110 1.85 -9.00 24.11
CA GLN A 110 2.28 -10.02 23.14
C GLN A 110 2.21 -9.52 21.70
N LEU A 111 1.28 -8.61 21.38
CA LEU A 111 1.16 -8.00 20.05
C LEU A 111 2.27 -6.96 19.83
N LYS A 112 2.55 -6.14 20.84
CA LYS A 112 3.65 -5.15 20.83
C LYS A 112 5.01 -5.80 20.59
N ASN A 113 5.29 -6.92 21.24
CA ASN A 113 6.56 -7.64 21.09
C ASN A 113 6.75 -8.28 19.70
N LYS A 114 5.67 -8.69 19.03
CA LYS A 114 5.73 -9.21 17.65
C LYS A 114 5.96 -8.11 16.62
N ILE A 115 5.31 -6.95 16.79
CA ILE A 115 5.47 -5.80 15.88
C ILE A 115 6.89 -5.22 15.95
N ILE A 116 7.45 -5.06 17.16
CA ILE A 116 8.81 -4.56 17.35
C ILE A 116 9.85 -5.45 16.64
N LYS A 117 9.69 -6.77 16.69
CA LYS A 117 10.61 -7.72 16.06
C LYS A 117 10.62 -7.59 14.53
N VAL A 118 9.45 -7.37 13.90
CA VAL A 118 9.34 -7.22 12.44
C VAL A 118 9.96 -5.90 11.98
N ILE A 119 9.74 -4.81 12.72
CA ILE A 119 10.34 -3.49 12.40
C ILE A 119 11.87 -3.55 12.46
N ILE A 120 12.43 -4.24 13.46
CA ILE A 120 13.89 -4.37 13.62
C ILE A 120 14.53 -5.13 12.45
N ILE A 121 13.90 -6.21 11.97
CA ILE A 121 14.41 -6.99 10.82
C ILE A 121 14.44 -6.12 9.56
N VAL A 122 13.38 -5.36 9.30
CA VAL A 122 13.29 -4.45 8.15
C VAL A 122 14.36 -3.35 8.23
N LEU A 123 14.61 -2.79 9.41
CA LEU A 123 15.67 -1.80 9.61
C LEU A 123 17.06 -2.37 9.36
N ILE A 124 17.36 -3.57 9.85
CA ILE A 124 18.68 -4.19 9.66
C ILE A 124 18.96 -4.45 8.17
N VAL A 125 18.01 -5.02 7.43
CA VAL A 125 18.16 -5.32 5.99
C VAL A 125 18.31 -4.05 5.14
N LYS A 126 17.77 -2.91 5.59
CA LYS A 126 17.79 -1.67 4.81
C LYS A 126 19.07 -0.84 5.00
N PHE A 127 19.79 -1.03 6.11
CA PHE A 127 20.92 -0.19 6.50
C PHE A 127 22.28 -0.92 6.55
N PHE A 128 22.30 -2.24 6.33
CA PHE A 128 23.50 -3.05 6.10
C PHE A 128 23.43 -3.68 4.72
#